data_AF-A0A0L0W1C1-F1
#
_entry.id   AF-A0A0L0W1C1-F1
#
_cell.length_a   1.000
_cell.length_b   1.000
_cell.length_c   1.000
_cell.angle_alpha   90.00
_cell.angle_beta   90.00
_cell.angle_gamma   90.00
#
_symmetry.space_group_name_H-M   'P 1'
#
loop_
_entity.id
_entity.type
_entity.pdbx_description
1 polymer ?
#
loop_
_entity_poly.entity_id
_entity_poly.type
_entity_poly.pdbx_seq_one_letter_code
_entity_poly.pdbx_strand_id
1 'polypeptide(L)'
;MFTKLAGLYAEIERQLASKSDASNIAGKTIGVGRSLKSVQRRSRNLEGSGDLKAAVQLLQKHLQDLTIDSNHLDDSSKNLLVEMHLQLAEGYVGLGRHVEALSTLEQIWKLAKTLTIT
;
A
#
# COMPACT_ATOMS: atom_id res chain seq x y z
N MET A 1 3.02 14.07 -16.99
CA MET A 1 2.78 13.46 -15.67
C MET A 1 2.48 11.97 -15.74
N PHE A 2 1.61 11.51 -16.66
CA PHE A 2 1.22 10.10 -16.79
C PHE A 2 2.38 9.10 -16.97
N THR A 3 3.42 9.46 -17.73
CA THR A 3 4.61 8.59 -17.95
C THR A 3 5.40 8.32 -16.67
N LYS A 4 5.54 9.33 -15.80
CA LYS A 4 6.21 9.18 -14.49
C LYS A 4 5.38 8.33 -13.54
N LEU A 5 4.07 8.54 -13.51
CA LEU A 5 3.14 7.76 -12.70
C LEU A 5 3.17 6.28 -13.10
N ALA A 6 3.03 5.98 -14.39
CA ALA A 6 3.05 4.62 -14.91
C ALA A 6 4.41 3.92 -14.68
N GLY A 7 5.53 4.63 -14.84
CA GLY A 7 6.85 4.07 -14.58
C GLY A 7 7.08 3.70 -13.11
N LEU A 8 6.64 4.56 -12.17
CA LEU A 8 6.71 4.24 -10.74
C LEU A 8 5.80 3.06 -10.38
N TYR A 9 4.60 3.03 -10.96
CA TYR A 9 3.64 1.96 -10.75
C TYR A 9 4.21 0.59 -11.12
N ALA A 10 4.70 0.46 -12.36
CA ALA A 10 5.27 -0.78 -12.88
C ALA A 10 6.49 -1.26 -12.07
N GLU A 11 7.32 -0.33 -11.61
CA GLU A 11 8.50 -0.68 -10.84
C GLU A 11 8.17 -1.17 -9.42
N ILE A 12 7.16 -0.59 -8.76
CA ILE A 12 6.70 -1.06 -7.44
C ILE A 12 6.06 -2.45 -7.57
N GLU A 13 5.22 -2.67 -8.58
CA GLU A 13 4.63 -4.00 -8.85
C GLU A 13 5.71 -5.07 -9.10
N ARG A 14 6.75 -4.73 -9.87
CA ARG A 14 7.89 -5.63 -10.12
C ARG A 14 8.61 -6.05 -8.83
N GLN A 15 8.78 -5.13 -7.89
CA GLN A 15 9.42 -5.42 -6.60
C GLN A 15 8.53 -6.25 -5.66
N LEU A 16 7.21 -6.10 -5.76
CA LEU A 16 6.25 -6.95 -5.04
C LEU A 16 6.29 -8.39 -5.54
N ALA A 17 6.32 -8.58 -6.85
CA ALA A 17 6.34 -9.90 -7.46
C ALA A 17 7.60 -10.71 -7.10
N SER A 18 8.76 -10.06 -6.95
CA SER A 18 10.01 -10.74 -6.61
C SER A 18 10.15 -11.14 -5.13
N LYS A 19 9.38 -10.54 -4.22
CA LYS A 19 9.47 -10.79 -2.77
C LYS A 19 8.47 -11.80 -2.22
N SER A 20 7.57 -12.34 -3.04
CA SER A 20 6.50 -13.25 -2.57
C SER A 20 6.97 -14.64 -2.12
N ASP A 21 8.25 -15.00 -2.36
CA ASP A 21 8.79 -16.34 -2.09
C ASP A 21 9.41 -16.53 -0.68
N ALA A 22 9.47 -15.50 0.18
CA ALA A 22 10.18 -15.59 1.45
C ALA A 22 9.28 -15.54 2.70
N SER A 23 8.96 -16.74 3.19
CA SER A 23 8.93 -17.18 4.60
C SER A 23 7.89 -16.67 5.63
N ASN A 24 7.53 -17.67 6.43
CA ASN A 24 6.61 -17.77 7.55
C ASN A 24 7.24 -17.36 8.90
N ILE A 25 6.39 -16.86 9.83
CA ILE A 25 6.37 -17.00 11.31
C ILE A 25 6.71 -15.82 12.27
N ALA A 26 5.68 -15.57 13.10
CA ALA A 26 5.58 -15.20 14.54
C ALA A 26 5.88 -13.79 15.09
N GLY A 27 4.80 -13.18 15.60
CA GLY A 27 4.63 -13.11 17.06
C GLY A 27 4.07 -11.78 17.56
N LYS A 28 4.72 -10.67 17.19
CA LYS A 28 4.37 -9.33 17.70
C LYS A 28 3.68 -8.44 16.66
N THR A 29 3.88 -8.73 15.37
CA THR A 29 3.27 -8.06 14.20
C THR A 29 1.88 -8.59 13.83
N ILE A 30 1.43 -9.70 14.44
CA ILE A 30 0.18 -10.39 14.05
C ILE A 30 -1.06 -9.50 14.27
N GLY A 31 -1.05 -8.58 15.24
CA GLY A 31 -2.16 -7.64 15.47
C GLY A 31 -2.29 -6.62 14.34
N VAL A 32 -1.17 -6.00 13.95
CA VAL A 32 -1.10 -5.04 12.84
C VAL A 32 -1.43 -5.73 11.52
N GLY A 33 -0.79 -6.86 11.22
CA GLY A 33 -1.03 -7.60 9.97
C GLY A 33 -2.50 -8.01 9.81
N ARG A 34 -3.18 -8.41 10.89
CA ARG A 34 -4.62 -8.69 10.89
C ARG A 34 -5.46 -7.43 10.64
N SER A 35 -5.09 -6.30 11.26
CA SER A 35 -5.75 -5.01 11.04
C SER A 35 -5.64 -4.56 9.57
N LEU A 36 -4.43 -4.59 9.01
CA LEU A 36 -4.16 -4.23 7.63
C LEU A 36 -4.98 -5.10 6.66
N LYS A 37 -4.98 -6.42 6.83
CA LYS A 37 -5.78 -7.34 5.99
C LYS A 37 -7.27 -7.03 6.07
N SER A 38 -7.76 -6.70 7.27
CA SER A 38 -9.17 -6.33 7.47
C SER A 38 -9.54 -5.04 6.74
N VAL A 39 -8.70 -4.01 6.83
CA VAL A 39 -8.92 -2.73 6.13
C VAL A 39 -8.83 -2.90 4.63
N GLN A 40 -7.81 -3.62 4.14
CA GLN A 40 -7.65 -3.91 2.72
C GLN A 40 -8.89 -4.63 2.14
N ARG A 41 -9.39 -5.65 2.84
CA ARG A 41 -10.62 -6.35 2.45
C ARG A 41 -11.83 -5.42 2.42
N ARG A 42 -11.98 -4.55 3.43
CA ARG A 42 -13.07 -3.57 3.48
C ARG A 42 -13.00 -2.57 2.33
N SER A 43 -11.81 -2.10 1.96
CA SER A 43 -11.60 -1.24 0.79
C SER A 43 -12.08 -1.92 -0.49
N ARG A 44 -11.63 -3.17 -0.73
CA ARG A 44 -12.03 -3.94 -1.90
C ARG A 44 -13.55 -4.17 -1.98
N ASN A 45 -14.20 -4.39 -0.84
CA ASN A 45 -15.65 -4.53 -0.80
C ASN A 45 -16.35 -3.21 -1.17
N LEU A 46 -15.83 -2.07 -0.73
CA LEU A 46 -16.37 -0.75 -1.09
C LEU A 46 -16.19 -0.48 -2.59
N GLU A 47 -14.99 -0.74 -3.13
CA GLU A 47 -14.73 -0.68 -4.58
C GLU A 47 -15.69 -1.56 -5.38
N GLY A 48 -15.86 -2.83 -4.99
CA GLY A 48 -16.77 -3.77 -5.65
C GLY A 48 -18.25 -3.37 -5.56
N SER A 49 -18.63 -2.57 -4.56
CA SER A 49 -19.97 -1.99 -4.44
C SER A 49 -20.17 -0.70 -5.25
N GLY A 50 -19.11 -0.19 -5.91
CA GLY A 50 -19.11 1.05 -6.68
C GLY A 50 -18.77 2.30 -5.88
N ASP A 51 -18.53 2.19 -4.57
CA ASP A 51 -18.16 3.31 -3.71
C ASP A 51 -16.64 3.48 -3.62
N LEU A 52 -16.05 3.80 -4.78
CA LEU A 52 -14.61 4.06 -4.89
C LEU A 52 -14.15 5.20 -3.96
N LYS A 53 -15.01 6.20 -3.74
CA LYS A 53 -14.69 7.33 -2.87
C LYS A 53 -14.56 6.89 -1.41
N ALA A 54 -15.48 6.06 -0.91
CA ALA A 54 -15.39 5.53 0.45
C ALA A 54 -14.18 4.60 0.62
N ALA A 55 -13.86 3.80 -0.40
CA ALA A 55 -12.68 2.95 -0.39
C ALA A 55 -11.38 3.77 -0.22
N VAL A 56 -11.22 4.81 -1.04
CA VAL A 56 -10.09 5.75 -0.98
C VAL A 56 -10.02 6.45 0.39
N GLN A 57 -11.14 6.92 0.93
CA GLN A 57 -11.17 7.57 2.25
C GLN A 57 -10.79 6.63 3.38
N LEU A 58 -11.24 5.37 3.32
CA LEU A 58 -10.90 4.35 4.30
C LEU A 58 -9.39 4.06 4.31
N LEU A 59 -8.82 3.83 3.12
CA LEU A 59 -7.37 3.59 2.97
C LEU A 59 -6.56 4.80 3.42
N GLN A 60 -6.90 5.99 2.94
CA GLN A 60 -6.20 7.23 3.30
C GLN A 60 -6.18 7.44 4.81
N LYS A 61 -7.35 7.36 5.47
CA LYS A 61 -7.44 7.56 6.92
C LYS A 61 -6.63 6.51 7.66
N HIS A 62 -6.77 5.24 7.30
CA HIS A 62 -6.07 4.17 7.99
C HIS A 62 -4.55 4.33 7.87
N LEU A 63 -4.05 4.64 6.68
CA LEU A 63 -2.61 4.82 6.43
C LEU A 63 -2.05 6.09 7.09
N GLN A 64 -2.86 7.14 7.26
CA GLN A 64 -2.47 8.34 8.03
C GLN A 64 -2.42 8.06 9.54
N ASP A 65 -3.39 7.32 10.06
CA ASP A 65 -3.47 6.96 11.49
C ASP A 65 -2.39 5.93 11.88
N LEU A 66 -1.86 5.20 10.89
CA LEU A 66 -0.84 4.16 11.06
C LEU A 66 0.53 4.77 11.40
N THR A 67 0.71 5.15 12.67
CA THR A 67 2.03 5.49 13.24
C THR A 67 2.79 4.21 13.54
N ILE A 68 3.27 3.55 12.49
CA ILE A 68 4.08 2.34 12.63
C ILE A 68 5.51 2.64 12.29
N ASP A 69 6.40 2.30 13.22
CA ASP A 69 7.82 2.17 12.95
C ASP A 69 8.01 1.02 11.94
N SER A 70 8.18 1.40 10.68
CA SER A 70 8.30 0.47 9.55
C SER A 70 9.49 -0.48 9.69
N ASN A 71 10.45 -0.18 10.56
CA ASN A 71 11.58 -1.04 10.90
C ASN A 71 11.18 -2.28 11.70
N HIS A 72 10.04 -2.25 12.40
CA HIS A 72 9.55 -3.36 13.22
C HIS A 72 8.46 -4.22 12.57
N LEU A 73 8.12 -3.93 11.30
CA LEU A 73 7.20 -4.75 10.52
C LEU A 73 7.91 -5.99 9.96
N ASP A 74 7.21 -7.11 9.95
CA ASP A 74 7.62 -8.27 9.15
C ASP A 74 7.43 -7.98 7.67
N ASP A 75 8.13 -8.72 6.82
CA ASP A 75 8.12 -8.47 5.38
C ASP A 75 6.73 -8.67 4.77
N SER A 76 5.91 -9.56 5.33
CA SER A 76 4.51 -9.72 4.94
C SER A 76 3.69 -8.46 5.19
N SER A 77 3.82 -7.85 6.37
CA SER A 77 3.11 -6.60 6.69
C SER A 77 3.66 -5.41 5.90
N LYS A 78 4.97 -5.37 5.62
CA LYS A 78 5.55 -4.36 4.72
C LYS A 78 4.99 -4.48 3.30
N ASN A 79 4.96 -5.68 2.74
CA ASN A 79 4.42 -5.92 1.40
C ASN A 79 2.93 -5.55 1.33
N LEU A 80 2.15 -5.92 2.34
CA LEU A 80 0.74 -5.56 2.45
C LEU A 80 0.55 -4.04 2.56
N LEU A 81 1.41 -3.35 3.29
CA LEU A 81 1.37 -1.89 3.41
C LEU A 81 1.63 -1.23 2.05
N VAL A 82 2.63 -1.71 1.30
CA VAL A 82 2.92 -1.26 -0.07
C VAL A 82 1.71 -1.50 -0.98
N GLU A 83 1.09 -2.68 -0.92
CA GLU A 83 -0.11 -3.02 -1.69
C GLU A 83 -1.28 -2.06 -1.37
N MET A 84 -1.54 -1.77 -0.09
CA MET A 84 -2.58 -0.83 0.32
C MET A 84 -2.33 0.59 -0.18
N HIS A 85 -1.07 1.06 -0.20
CA HIS A 85 -0.74 2.36 -0.76
C HIS A 85 -0.85 2.39 -2.30
N LEU A 86 -0.56 1.28 -2.99
CA LEU A 86 -0.82 1.15 -4.43
C LEU A 86 -2.31 1.27 -4.72
N GLN A 87 -3.16 0.53 -4.00
CA GLN A 87 -4.61 0.61 -4.12
C GLN A 87 -5.13 2.03 -3.87
N LEU A 88 -4.55 2.75 -2.91
CA LEU A 88 -4.88 4.15 -2.67
C LEU A 88 -4.51 5.03 -3.88
N ALA A 89 -3.33 4.82 -4.48
CA ALA A 89 -2.90 5.56 -5.67
C ALA A 89 -3.80 5.26 -6.88
N GLU A 90 -4.16 3.99 -7.12
CA GLU A 90 -5.13 3.59 -8.15
C GLU A 90 -6.48 4.26 -7.92
N GLY A 91 -6.99 4.24 -6.69
CA GLY A 91 -8.23 4.90 -6.33
C GLY A 91 -8.20 6.41 -6.56
N TYR A 92 -7.07 7.07 -6.27
CA TYR A 92 -6.88 8.48 -6.63
C TYR A 92 -6.90 8.69 -8.14
N VAL A 93 -6.26 7.82 -8.94
CA VAL A 93 -6.33 7.88 -10.41
C VAL A 93 -7.78 7.74 -10.89
N GLY A 94 -8.52 6.77 -10.38
CA GLY A 94 -9.93 6.55 -10.72
C GLY A 94 -10.84 7.72 -10.37
N LEU A 95 -10.46 8.53 -9.38
CA LEU A 95 -11.16 9.76 -9.00
C LEU A 95 -10.62 11.03 -9.71
N GLY A 96 -9.66 10.90 -10.63
CA GLY A 96 -9.02 12.03 -11.32
C GLY A 96 -8.01 12.83 -10.48
N ARG A 97 -7.65 12.32 -9.30
CA ARG A 97 -6.75 12.94 -8.31
C ARG A 97 -5.28 12.57 -8.58
N HIS A 98 -4.80 12.90 -9.78
CA HIS A 98 -3.49 12.44 -10.26
C HIS A 98 -2.30 12.95 -9.45
N VAL A 99 -2.41 14.14 -8.84
CA VAL A 99 -1.35 14.71 -8.01
C VAL A 99 -1.19 13.89 -6.72
N GLU A 100 -2.29 13.56 -6.06
CA GLU A 100 -2.27 12.71 -4.87
C GLU A 100 -1.83 11.28 -5.18
N ALA A 101 -2.23 10.73 -6.33
CA ALA A 101 -1.73 9.44 -6.80
C ALA A 101 -0.20 9.45 -6.93
N LEU A 102 0.35 10.47 -7.59
CA LEU A 102 1.80 10.59 -7.77
C LEU A 102 2.53 10.75 -6.44
N SER A 103 2.03 11.63 -5.55
CA SER A 103 2.62 11.83 -4.22
C SER A 103 2.63 10.54 -3.40
N THR A 104 1.56 9.74 -3.50
CA THR A 104 1.46 8.45 -2.81
C THR A 104 2.51 7.46 -3.33
N LEU A 105 2.63 7.31 -4.65
CA LEU A 105 3.65 6.44 -5.25
C LEU A 105 5.09 6.89 -4.92
N GLU A 106 5.36 8.20 -4.88
CA GLU A 106 6.67 8.72 -4.51
C GLU A 106 7.02 8.43 -3.04
N GLN A 107 6.04 8.46 -2.13
CA GLN A 107 6.23 8.06 -0.72
C GLN A 107 6.53 6.57 -0.59
N ILE A 108 5.76 5.71 -1.28
CA ILE A 108 6.01 4.27 -1.33
C ILE A 108 7.41 3.99 -1.87
N TRP A 109 7.80 4.63 -2.98
CA TRP A 109 9.09 4.42 -3.61
C TRP A 109 10.25 4.73 -2.66
N LYS A 110 10.14 5.82 -1.90
CA LYS A 110 11.10 6.17 -0.85
C LYS A 110 11.11 5.10 0.25
N LEU A 111 9.94 4.68 0.73
CA LEU A 111 9.81 3.62 1.74
C LEU A 111 10.38 2.28 1.27
N ALA A 112 10.06 1.82 0.07
CA ALA A 112 10.56 0.57 -0.50
C ALA A 112 12.08 0.58 -0.64
N LYS A 113 12.67 1.71 -1.06
CA LYS A 113 14.12 1.91 -1.06
C LYS A 113 14.71 1.89 0.35
N THR A 114 14.10 2.56 1.31
CA THR A 114 14.59 2.61 2.71
C THR A 114 14.44 1.28 3.44
N LEU A 115 13.39 0.50 3.13
CA LEU A 115 13.14 -0.83 3.66
C LEU A 115 14.01 -1.92 3.01
N THR A 116 14.75 -1.57 1.95
CA THR A 116 15.83 -2.40 1.40
C THR A 116 17.10 -2.10 2.20
N ILE A 117 17.13 -2.54 3.46
CA ILE A 117 18.36 -2.61 4.24
C ILE A 117 19.07 -3.89 3.79
N THR A 118 20.28 -3.70 3.29
CA THR A 118 21.31 -4.71 2.94
C THR A 118 21.34 -5.94 3.84
#